data_AF-A0A0T5ZN29-F1
#
_entry.id   AF-A0A0T5ZN29-F1
#
_cell.length_a   1.000
_cell.length_b   1.000
_cell.length_c   1.000
_cell.angle_alpha   90.00
_cell.angle_beta   90.00
_cell.angle_gamma   90.00
#
_symmetry.space_group_name_H-M   'P 1'
#
loop_
_entity.id
_entity.type
_entity.pdbx_description
1 polymer ?
#
loop_
_entity_poly.entity_id
_entity_poly.type
_entity_poly.pdbx_seq_one_letter_code
_entity_poly.pdbx_strand_id
1 'polypeptide(L)'
;MRAMTQAFEPIGFAAFDRLAALFRATRGVLDAAFRGAELPAGAADLIADAALPHVEAMASGLRITLEADDADLDELRDLLLAGGFGPLPDASAPEARAALIEALQARSGVGGVRELVPAPSEPLTAVGHARLVFAFLPRTPPAAVHFPAGRRTYADIPVPRSAGEYAMRIEELERELWSVAVGRGPRDPHGAYRRTYGFFDTAERLAVEGLRPTG
;
A
#
# COMPACT_ATOMS: atom_id res chain seq x y z
N MET A 1 -21.51 -1.88 33.40
CA MET A 1 -20.53 -2.82 32.79
C MET A 1 -21.26 -3.63 31.73
N ARG A 2 -21.09 -3.27 30.45
CA ARG A 2 -21.52 -4.07 29.30
C ARG A 2 -20.58 -3.73 28.15
N ALA A 3 -19.60 -4.59 27.92
CA ALA A 3 -18.81 -4.56 26.69
C ALA A 3 -19.77 -4.97 25.56
N MET A 4 -20.16 -4.03 24.71
CA MET A 4 -20.72 -4.36 23.42
C MET A 4 -19.56 -4.78 22.52
N THR A 5 -19.27 -6.08 22.54
CA THR A 5 -18.52 -6.74 21.47
C THR A 5 -19.38 -6.61 20.21
N GLN A 6 -19.13 -5.57 19.42
CA GLN A 6 -19.83 -5.39 18.15
C GLN A 6 -19.35 -6.53 17.24
N ALA A 7 -20.24 -7.50 17.00
CA ALA A 7 -19.97 -8.60 16.10
C ALA A 7 -19.72 -8.03 14.69
N PHE A 8 -18.60 -8.45 14.11
CA PHE A 8 -18.16 -8.03 12.79
C PHE A 8 -19.07 -8.65 11.73
N GLU A 9 -19.65 -7.86 10.84
CA GLU A 9 -20.35 -8.35 9.67
C GLU A 9 -19.33 -8.45 8.52
N PRO A 10 -18.98 -9.65 8.05
CA PRO A 10 -17.97 -9.83 7.01
C PRO A 10 -18.43 -9.20 5.69
N ILE A 11 -17.52 -8.56 4.96
CA ILE A 11 -17.81 -7.94 3.64
C ILE A 11 -18.01 -9.03 2.57
N GLY A 12 -17.75 -10.30 2.92
CA GLY A 12 -17.95 -11.46 2.04
C GLY A 12 -16.72 -11.80 1.20
N PHE A 13 -15.59 -11.10 1.42
CA PHE A 13 -14.31 -11.38 0.79
C PHE A 13 -13.25 -11.64 1.84
N ALA A 14 -12.92 -12.92 2.06
CA ALA A 14 -12.10 -13.38 3.18
C ALA A 14 -10.73 -12.68 3.31
N ALA A 15 -10.16 -12.16 2.22
CA ALA A 15 -8.91 -11.41 2.29
C ALA A 15 -9.08 -10.02 2.93
N PHE A 16 -10.18 -9.30 2.64
CA PHE A 16 -10.46 -8.00 3.25
C PHE A 16 -10.83 -8.15 4.72
N ASP A 17 -11.60 -9.19 5.08
CA ASP A 17 -11.95 -9.46 6.48
C ASP A 17 -10.69 -9.79 7.31
N ARG A 18 -9.73 -10.54 6.74
CA ARG A 18 -8.42 -10.80 7.38
C ARG A 18 -7.61 -9.51 7.57
N LEU A 19 -7.59 -8.63 6.56
CA LEU A 19 -6.89 -7.35 6.66
C LEU A 19 -7.54 -6.44 7.71
N ALA A 20 -8.88 -6.35 7.75
CA ALA A 20 -9.60 -5.58 8.76
C ALA A 20 -9.28 -6.06 10.18
N ALA A 21 -9.25 -7.39 10.38
CA ALA A 21 -8.89 -7.99 11.66
C ALA A 21 -7.43 -7.67 12.05
N LEU A 22 -6.50 -7.78 11.11
CA LEU A 22 -5.10 -7.40 11.31
C LEU A 22 -4.98 -5.93 11.74
N PHE A 23 -5.56 -5.00 10.97
CA PHE A 23 -5.45 -3.57 11.25
C PHE A 23 -6.07 -3.18 12.59
N ARG A 24 -7.23 -3.75 12.94
CA ARG A 24 -7.85 -3.57 14.26
C ARG A 24 -6.94 -4.05 15.38
N ALA A 25 -6.40 -5.26 15.24
CA ALA A 25 -5.55 -5.86 16.26
C ALA A 25 -4.25 -5.04 16.44
N THR A 26 -3.60 -4.64 15.34
CA THR A 26 -2.42 -3.78 15.37
C THR A 26 -2.73 -2.42 15.99
N ARG A 27 -3.84 -1.76 15.64
CA ARG A 27 -4.27 -0.51 16.28
C ARG A 27 -4.49 -0.68 17.79
N GLY A 28 -5.07 -1.80 18.22
CA GLY A 28 -5.25 -2.12 19.64
C GLY A 28 -3.92 -2.22 20.39
N VAL A 29 -2.91 -2.86 19.78
CA VAL A 29 -1.56 -2.93 20.36
C VAL A 29 -0.91 -1.54 20.43
N LEU A 30 -1.07 -0.71 19.38
CA LEU A 30 -0.60 0.67 19.41
C LEU A 30 -1.32 1.49 20.50
N ASP A 31 -2.63 1.35 20.67
CA ASP A 31 -3.36 2.05 21.74
C ASP A 31 -2.85 1.64 23.14
N ALA A 32 -2.59 0.35 23.37
CA ALA A 32 -2.00 -0.13 24.62
C ALA A 32 -0.59 0.44 24.86
N ALA A 33 0.26 0.41 23.84
CA ALA A 33 1.62 0.93 23.90
C ALA A 33 1.65 2.45 24.16
N PHE A 34 0.75 3.22 23.54
CA PHE A 34 0.62 4.65 23.76
C PHE A 34 0.28 4.97 25.21
N ARG A 35 -0.63 4.19 25.82
CA ARG A 35 -1.08 4.38 27.21
C ARG A 35 -0.03 3.94 28.25
N GLY A 36 1.10 3.38 27.81
CA GLY A 36 2.08 2.78 28.71
C GLY A 36 1.52 1.57 29.48
N ALA A 37 0.47 0.94 28.94
CA ALA A 37 -0.09 -0.27 29.50
C ALA A 37 0.80 -1.48 29.18
N GLU A 38 0.66 -2.54 29.96
CA GLU A 38 1.23 -3.84 29.59
C GLU A 38 0.62 -4.28 28.25
N LEU A 39 1.46 -4.71 27.32
CA LEU A 39 0.99 -5.11 26.00
C LEU A 39 0.13 -6.38 26.11
N PRO A 40 -0.89 -6.53 25.27
CA PRO A 40 -1.66 -7.77 25.21
C PRO A 40 -0.76 -8.99 24.98
N ALA A 41 -1.13 -10.13 25.56
CA ALA A 41 -0.44 -11.40 25.29
C ALA A 41 -0.41 -11.69 23.79
N GLY A 42 0.76 -12.04 23.25
CA GLY A 42 0.97 -12.26 21.81
C GLY A 42 1.06 -11.00 20.97
N ALA A 43 1.14 -9.79 21.57
CA ALA A 43 1.30 -8.55 20.80
C ALA A 43 2.59 -8.50 19.97
N ALA A 44 3.70 -9.01 20.52
CA ALA A 44 4.97 -9.11 19.80
C ALA A 44 4.85 -10.06 18.60
N ASP A 45 4.26 -11.24 18.80
CA ASP A 45 4.03 -12.24 17.75
C ASP A 45 3.08 -11.71 16.66
N LEU A 46 1.99 -11.03 17.03
CA LEU A 46 1.09 -10.37 16.07
C LEU A 46 1.84 -9.37 15.19
N ILE A 47 2.74 -8.57 15.79
CA ILE A 47 3.52 -7.61 15.02
C ILE A 47 4.52 -8.35 14.12
N ALA A 48 5.27 -9.30 14.67
CA ALA A 48 6.34 -10.01 13.96
C ALA A 48 5.82 -10.91 12.84
N ASP A 49 4.73 -11.63 13.07
CA ASP A 49 4.26 -12.69 12.17
C ASP A 49 3.17 -12.22 11.21
N ALA A 50 2.60 -11.03 11.42
CA ALA A 50 1.52 -10.52 10.58
C ALA A 50 1.67 -9.05 10.17
N ALA A 51 1.82 -8.13 11.12
CA ALA A 51 1.84 -6.69 10.78
C ALA A 51 3.09 -6.28 9.99
N LEU A 52 4.28 -6.71 10.44
CA LEU A 52 5.54 -6.45 9.74
C LEU A 52 5.58 -7.12 8.36
N PRO A 53 5.24 -8.41 8.19
CA PRO A 53 5.15 -9.04 6.88
C PRO A 53 4.23 -8.30 5.90
N HIS A 54 3.11 -7.73 6.37
CA HIS A 54 2.25 -6.90 5.52
C HIS A 54 2.97 -5.61 5.05
N VAL A 55 3.69 -4.94 5.95
CA VAL A 55 4.47 -3.73 5.62
C VAL A 55 5.64 -4.07 4.68
N GLU A 56 6.28 -5.22 4.86
CA GLU A 56 7.32 -5.73 3.95
C GLU A 56 6.76 -6.06 2.55
N ALA A 57 5.54 -6.61 2.49
CA ALA A 57 4.84 -6.81 1.22
C ALA A 57 4.54 -5.46 0.53
N MET A 58 4.22 -4.40 1.27
CA MET A 58 4.07 -3.04 0.72
C MET A 58 5.38 -2.53 0.13
N ALA A 59 6.51 -2.70 0.84
CA ALA A 59 7.83 -2.31 0.35
C ALA A 59 8.22 -3.07 -0.93
N SER A 60 7.99 -4.38 -0.94
CA SER A 60 8.22 -5.25 -2.10
C SER A 60 7.36 -4.84 -3.29
N GLY A 61 6.08 -4.55 -3.06
CA GLY A 61 5.16 -4.09 -4.11
C GLY A 61 5.54 -2.74 -4.70
N LEU A 62 6.03 -1.81 -3.86
CA LEU A 62 6.53 -0.52 -4.34
C LEU A 62 7.75 -0.71 -5.25
N ARG A 63 8.68 -1.58 -4.88
CA ARG A 63 9.85 -1.91 -5.71
C ARG A 63 9.44 -2.52 -7.05
N ILE A 64 8.54 -3.50 -7.05
CA ILE A 64 8.02 -4.13 -8.28
C ILE A 64 7.34 -3.10 -9.18
N THR A 65 6.57 -2.17 -8.60
CA THR A 65 5.92 -1.10 -9.39
C THR A 65 6.95 -0.18 -10.04
N LEU A 66 8.02 0.18 -9.31
CA LEU A 66 9.09 1.02 -9.85
C LEU A 66 9.88 0.32 -10.94
N GLU A 67 10.20 -0.96 -10.73
CA GLU A 67 10.86 -1.79 -11.75
C GLU A 67 10.01 -1.93 -13.01
N ALA A 68 8.69 -2.06 -12.85
CA ALA A 68 7.76 -2.07 -13.98
C ALA A 68 7.69 -0.71 -14.69
N ASP A 69 7.62 0.40 -13.95
CA ASP A 69 7.59 1.75 -14.53
C ASP A 69 8.90 2.08 -15.29
N ASP A 70 10.06 1.68 -14.75
CA ASP A 70 11.36 1.84 -15.42
C ASP A 70 11.48 0.91 -16.64
N ALA A 71 11.02 -0.35 -16.53
CA ALA A 71 10.97 -1.28 -17.64
C ALA A 71 10.02 -0.81 -18.75
N ASP A 72 8.88 -0.18 -18.42
CA ASP A 72 7.96 0.43 -19.38
C ASP A 72 8.61 1.62 -20.10
N LEU A 73 9.46 2.40 -19.42
CA LEU A 73 10.21 3.49 -20.05
C LEU A 73 11.31 2.99 -20.97
N ASP A 74 12.00 1.92 -20.60
CA ASP A 74 13.00 1.26 -21.44
C ASP A 74 12.34 0.52 -22.62
N GLU A 75 11.20 -0.15 -22.41
CA GLU A 75 10.42 -0.77 -23.48
C GLU A 75 9.82 0.27 -24.41
N LEU A 76 9.34 1.41 -23.91
CA LEU A 76 8.90 2.54 -24.73
C LEU A 76 10.07 3.11 -25.53
N ARG A 77 11.25 3.25 -24.91
CA ARG A 77 12.46 3.70 -25.59
C ARG A 77 12.89 2.72 -26.68
N ASP A 78 12.87 1.43 -26.39
CA ASP A 78 13.19 0.36 -27.33
C ASP A 78 12.13 0.22 -28.42
N LEU A 79 10.85 0.46 -28.13
CA LEU A 79 9.77 0.54 -29.12
C LEU A 79 9.90 1.77 -30.00
N LEU A 80 10.33 2.91 -29.45
CA LEU A 80 10.62 4.11 -30.23
C LEU A 80 11.84 3.87 -31.13
N LEU A 81 12.92 3.31 -30.60
CA LEU A 81 14.12 2.97 -31.37
C LEU A 81 13.83 1.89 -32.44
N ALA A 82 13.08 0.84 -32.10
CA ALA A 82 12.69 -0.23 -33.00
C ALA A 82 11.60 0.19 -34.00
N GLY A 83 10.77 1.16 -33.63
CA GLY A 83 9.79 1.81 -34.50
C GLY A 83 10.43 2.82 -35.48
N GLY A 84 11.77 2.93 -35.49
CA GLY A 84 12.51 3.82 -36.39
C GLY A 84 12.51 5.28 -35.95
N PHE A 85 12.10 5.60 -34.73
CA PHE A 85 12.25 6.92 -34.14
C PHE A 85 13.73 7.13 -33.74
N GLY A 86 14.58 7.37 -34.75
CA GLY A 86 15.64 8.37 -34.60
C GLY A 86 15.01 9.77 -34.41
N PRO A 87 15.78 10.86 -34.26
CA PRO A 87 15.17 12.20 -34.28
C PRO A 87 14.25 12.31 -35.50
N LEU A 88 12.96 12.62 -35.23
CA LEU A 88 11.81 12.39 -36.13
C LEU A 88 12.13 12.74 -37.61
N PRO A 89 12.23 11.74 -38.50
CA PRO A 89 12.29 11.97 -39.94
C PRO A 89 10.89 12.00 -40.57
N ASP A 90 10.78 12.67 -41.71
CA ASP A 90 9.52 13.04 -42.36
C ASP A 90 8.68 11.81 -42.81
N ALA A 91 7.41 11.78 -42.37
CA ALA A 91 6.59 10.57 -42.26
C ALA A 91 5.69 10.29 -43.49
N SER A 92 6.25 10.33 -44.70
CA SER A 92 5.46 10.11 -45.93
C SER A 92 5.87 8.89 -46.79
N ALA A 93 6.84 8.07 -46.36
CA ALA A 93 7.32 6.93 -47.15
C ALA A 93 6.45 5.65 -46.96
N PRO A 94 5.91 5.03 -48.04
CA PRO A 94 5.12 3.80 -47.98
C PRO A 94 5.90 2.59 -47.43
N GLU A 95 7.21 2.57 -47.63
CA GLU A 95 8.12 1.50 -47.23
C GLU A 95 8.24 1.40 -45.70
N ALA A 96 8.19 2.54 -44.99
CA ALA A 96 8.21 2.57 -43.52
C ALA A 96 6.94 1.97 -42.90
N ARG A 97 5.78 2.09 -43.58
CA ARG A 97 4.53 1.45 -43.13
C ARG A 97 4.56 -0.06 -43.29
N ALA A 98 5.14 -0.58 -44.37
CA ALA A 98 5.22 -2.02 -44.60
C ALA A 98 6.15 -2.71 -43.59
N ALA A 99 7.31 -2.12 -43.31
CA ALA A 99 8.25 -2.64 -42.32
C ALA A 99 7.67 -2.69 -40.89
N LEU A 100 6.89 -1.67 -40.51
CA LEU A 100 6.21 -1.63 -39.20
C LEU A 100 5.17 -2.76 -39.06
N ILE A 101 4.42 -3.07 -40.12
CA ILE A 101 3.41 -4.13 -40.10
C ILE A 101 4.06 -5.52 -39.97
N GLU A 102 5.16 -5.78 -40.68
CA GLU A 102 5.91 -7.04 -40.55
C GLU A 102 6.52 -7.21 -39.15
N ALA A 103 7.10 -6.15 -38.58
CA ALA A 103 7.67 -6.20 -37.23
C ALA A 103 6.62 -6.48 -36.15
N LEU A 104 5.43 -5.88 -36.27
CA LEU A 104 4.29 -6.14 -35.37
C LEU A 104 3.79 -7.60 -35.50
N GLN A 105 3.76 -8.14 -36.73
CA GLN A 105 3.36 -9.53 -36.96
C GLN A 105 4.38 -10.53 -36.40
N ALA A 106 5.68 -10.26 -36.55
CA ALA A 106 6.74 -11.10 -36.00
C ALA A 106 6.74 -11.13 -34.45
N ARG A 107 6.42 -10.00 -33.80
CA ARG A 107 6.32 -9.90 -32.33
C ARG A 107 4.99 -10.42 -31.76
N SER A 108 3.94 -10.56 -32.57
CA SER A 108 2.61 -10.98 -32.11
C SER A 108 2.53 -12.42 -31.58
N GLY A 109 3.60 -13.23 -31.73
CA GLY A 109 3.74 -14.48 -30.98
C GLY A 109 2.59 -15.47 -31.19
N VAL A 110 2.04 -15.57 -32.40
CA VAL A 110 1.10 -16.64 -32.74
C VAL A 110 1.89 -17.96 -32.78
N GLY A 111 2.03 -18.61 -31.62
CA GLY A 111 2.58 -19.97 -31.49
C GLY A 111 3.63 -20.22 -30.41
N GLY A 112 4.02 -19.21 -29.61
CA GLY A 112 4.94 -19.42 -28.49
C GLY A 112 4.20 -19.61 -27.17
N VAL A 113 4.45 -20.71 -26.46
CA VAL A 113 3.97 -20.87 -25.07
C VAL A 113 4.70 -19.85 -24.21
N ARG A 114 4.08 -18.68 -23.97
CA ARG A 114 4.49 -17.80 -22.88
C ARG A 114 4.21 -18.55 -21.59
N GLU A 115 5.25 -18.91 -20.87
CA GLU A 115 5.11 -19.42 -19.50
C GLU A 115 4.41 -18.35 -18.68
N LEU A 116 3.19 -18.64 -18.24
CA LEU A 116 2.42 -17.76 -17.37
C LEU A 116 3.07 -17.79 -15.99
N VAL A 117 4.01 -16.88 -15.76
CA VAL A 117 4.54 -16.65 -14.40
C VAL A 117 3.41 -16.06 -13.56
N PRO A 118 3.09 -16.65 -12.38
CA PRO A 118 2.12 -16.07 -11.47
C PRO A 118 2.52 -14.64 -11.11
N ALA A 119 1.62 -13.68 -11.30
CA ALA A 119 1.88 -12.30 -10.88
C ALA A 119 2.11 -12.26 -9.36
N PRO A 120 3.04 -11.42 -8.86
CA PRO A 120 3.26 -11.20 -7.42
C PRO A 120 2.08 -10.42 -6.82
N SER A 121 0.93 -11.08 -6.75
CA SER A 121 -0.38 -10.48 -6.47
C SER A 121 -0.45 -9.91 -5.05
N GLU A 122 0.20 -10.55 -4.08
CA GLU A 122 0.20 -10.09 -2.69
C GLU A 122 0.98 -8.77 -2.50
N PRO A 123 2.26 -8.64 -2.89
CA PRO A 123 2.98 -7.36 -2.82
C PRO A 123 2.29 -6.22 -3.57
N LEU A 124 1.81 -6.49 -4.80
CA LEU A 124 1.11 -5.48 -5.61
C LEU A 124 -0.22 -5.05 -4.97
N THR A 125 -0.96 -5.99 -4.38
CA THR A 125 -2.18 -5.67 -3.62
C THR A 125 -1.86 -4.87 -2.37
N ALA A 126 -0.81 -5.24 -1.63
CA ALA A 126 -0.40 -4.55 -0.42
C ALA A 126 -0.01 -3.09 -0.68
N VAL A 127 0.81 -2.82 -1.71
CA VAL A 127 1.16 -1.43 -2.06
C VAL A 127 -0.03 -0.64 -2.60
N GLY A 128 -0.91 -1.27 -3.38
CA GLY A 128 -2.15 -0.65 -3.86
C GLY A 128 -3.07 -0.25 -2.69
N HIS A 129 -3.23 -1.14 -1.72
CA HIS A 129 -3.98 -0.89 -0.49
C HIS A 129 -3.34 0.25 0.32
N ALA A 130 -2.03 0.23 0.52
CA ALA A 130 -1.32 1.28 1.26
C ALA A 130 -1.52 2.67 0.63
N ARG A 131 -1.44 2.77 -0.71
CA ARG A 131 -1.70 4.02 -1.44
C ARG A 131 -3.12 4.54 -1.18
N LEU A 132 -4.12 3.67 -1.15
CA LEU A 132 -5.49 4.04 -0.79
C LEU A 132 -5.57 4.54 0.66
N VAL A 133 -4.99 3.81 1.62
CA VAL A 133 -4.99 4.21 3.03
C VAL A 133 -4.37 5.60 3.19
N PHE A 134 -3.19 5.83 2.62
CA PHE A 134 -2.53 7.13 2.68
C PHE A 134 -3.35 8.26 2.02
N ALA A 135 -4.05 7.97 0.93
CA ALA A 135 -4.92 8.95 0.28
C ALA A 135 -6.17 9.30 1.13
N PHE A 136 -6.71 8.33 1.87
CA PHE A 136 -7.92 8.52 2.69
C PHE A 136 -7.61 9.01 4.10
N LEU A 137 -6.39 8.81 4.60
CA LEU A 137 -5.98 9.20 5.96
C LEU A 137 -6.36 10.65 6.32
N PRO A 138 -6.07 11.69 5.50
CA PRO A 138 -6.40 13.06 5.86
C PRO A 138 -7.90 13.36 5.83
N ARG A 139 -8.69 12.45 5.22
CA ARG A 139 -10.14 12.54 5.04
C ARG A 139 -10.91 11.71 6.07
N THR A 140 -10.23 11.08 7.02
CA THR A 140 -10.89 10.31 8.07
C THR A 140 -11.77 11.24 8.91
N PRO A 141 -13.09 10.95 9.04
CA PRO A 141 -14.01 11.83 9.74
C PRO A 141 -13.68 11.85 11.24
N PRO A 142 -13.88 12.98 11.94
CA PRO A 142 -13.49 13.13 13.35
C PRO A 142 -14.07 12.07 14.30
N ALA A 143 -15.25 11.53 13.99
CA ALA A 143 -15.89 10.48 14.78
C ALA A 143 -15.19 9.12 14.66
N ALA A 144 -14.46 8.88 13.56
CA ALA A 144 -13.72 7.65 13.29
C ALA A 144 -12.24 7.73 13.65
N VAL A 145 -11.77 8.87 14.17
CA VAL A 145 -10.38 9.02 14.64
C VAL A 145 -10.29 8.47 16.07
N HIS A 146 -9.53 7.39 16.23
CA HIS A 146 -9.34 6.71 17.52
C HIS A 146 -8.04 7.09 18.23
N PHE A 147 -7.18 7.90 17.60
CA PHE A 147 -5.90 8.30 18.21
C PHE A 147 -6.11 8.89 19.62
N PRO A 148 -5.43 8.36 20.66
CA PRO A 148 -5.80 8.61 22.05
C PRO A 148 -5.46 10.01 22.58
N ALA A 149 -4.76 10.87 21.82
CA ALA A 149 -4.36 12.19 22.29
C ALA A 149 -4.46 13.30 21.23
N GLY A 150 -4.74 14.53 21.67
CA GLY A 150 -4.74 15.70 20.80
C GLY A 150 -5.98 15.82 19.91
N ARG A 151 -5.79 16.25 18.65
CA ARG A 151 -6.89 16.61 17.74
C ARG A 151 -7.51 15.35 17.12
N ARG A 152 -8.84 15.28 17.11
CA ARG A 152 -9.63 14.25 16.41
C ARG A 152 -9.70 14.50 14.91
N THR A 153 -8.55 14.53 14.27
CA THR A 153 -8.40 14.68 12.81
C THR A 153 -7.08 14.07 12.41
N TYR A 154 -6.93 13.74 11.14
CA TYR A 154 -5.66 13.43 10.49
C TYR A 154 -5.38 14.35 9.30
N ALA A 155 -6.18 15.41 9.12
CA ALA A 155 -6.10 16.31 7.98
C ALA A 155 -4.76 17.04 7.82
N ASP A 156 -3.98 17.14 8.90
CA ASP A 156 -2.62 17.68 8.93
C ASP A 156 -1.54 16.70 8.44
N ILE A 157 -1.87 15.42 8.29
CA ILE A 157 -0.94 14.41 7.78
C ILE A 157 -0.94 14.48 6.24
N PRO A 158 0.20 14.78 5.59
CA PRO A 158 0.25 14.90 4.14
C PRO A 158 0.16 13.52 3.45
N VAL A 159 -0.53 13.48 2.30
CA VAL A 159 -0.51 12.31 1.42
C VAL A 159 0.85 12.23 0.71
N PRO A 160 1.53 11.08 0.70
CA PRO A 160 2.75 10.87 -0.09
C PRO A 160 2.47 11.04 -1.58
N ARG A 161 3.28 11.84 -2.27
CA ARG A 161 3.12 12.21 -3.68
C ARG A 161 4.17 11.61 -4.59
N SER A 162 5.26 11.10 -4.03
CA SER A 162 6.35 10.48 -4.78
C SER A 162 6.66 9.09 -4.24
N ALA A 163 7.31 8.25 -5.06
CA ALA A 163 7.75 6.92 -4.63
C ALA A 163 8.70 6.99 -3.43
N GLY A 164 9.60 7.98 -3.39
CA GLY A 164 10.48 8.20 -2.23
C GLY A 164 9.70 8.56 -0.97
N GLU A 165 8.65 9.37 -1.07
CA GLU A 165 7.78 9.66 0.07
C GLU A 165 7.00 8.43 0.54
N TYR A 166 6.52 7.58 -0.38
CA TYR A 166 5.91 6.30 -0.02
C TYR A 166 6.90 5.38 0.70
N ALA A 167 8.13 5.25 0.19
CA ALA A 167 9.17 4.44 0.85
C ALA A 167 9.45 4.94 2.27
N MET A 168 9.64 6.25 2.45
CA MET A 168 9.84 6.84 3.78
C MET A 168 8.67 6.58 4.74
N ARG A 169 7.41 6.59 4.24
CA ARG A 169 6.25 6.24 5.07
C ARG A 169 6.23 4.77 5.43
N ILE A 170 6.53 3.87 4.49
CA ILE A 170 6.57 2.41 4.74
C ILE A 170 7.61 2.08 5.81
N GLU A 171 8.83 2.63 5.69
CA GLU A 171 9.86 2.45 6.71
C GLU A 171 9.47 3.05 8.07
N GLU A 172 8.72 4.16 8.09
CA GLU A 172 8.19 4.73 9.33
C GLU A 172 7.21 3.77 10.02
N LEU A 173 6.31 3.14 9.26
CA LEU A 173 5.41 2.10 9.79
C LEU A 173 6.23 0.95 10.39
N GLU A 174 7.20 0.43 9.65
CA GLU A 174 8.05 -0.68 10.08
C GLU A 174 8.80 -0.36 11.38
N ARG A 175 9.46 0.80 11.44
CA ARG A 175 10.23 1.23 12.63
C ARG A 175 9.37 1.38 13.88
N GLU A 176 8.19 1.99 13.75
CA GLU A 176 7.28 2.19 14.89
C GLU A 176 6.69 0.84 15.36
N LEU A 177 6.32 -0.05 14.43
CA LEU A 177 5.88 -1.40 14.77
C LEU A 177 6.98 -2.19 15.49
N TRP A 178 8.21 -2.18 14.98
CA TRP A 178 9.35 -2.83 15.63
C TRP A 178 9.60 -2.27 17.03
N SER A 179 9.53 -0.94 17.19
CA SER A 179 9.68 -0.31 18.50
C SER A 179 8.64 -0.82 19.51
N VAL A 180 7.38 -0.91 19.09
CA VAL A 180 6.30 -1.43 19.94
C VAL A 180 6.47 -2.93 20.22
N ALA A 181 6.88 -3.73 19.23
CA ALA A 181 7.11 -5.17 19.41
C ALA A 181 8.16 -5.47 20.49
N VAL A 182 9.21 -4.63 20.60
CA VAL A 182 10.23 -4.76 21.65
C VAL A 182 9.86 -4.06 22.96
N GLY A 183 8.58 -3.71 23.14
CA GLY A 183 8.03 -3.13 24.37
C GLY A 183 8.41 -1.67 24.59
N ARG A 184 8.83 -0.94 23.56
CA ARG A 184 9.12 0.50 23.68
C ARG A 184 7.88 1.31 23.33
N GLY A 185 7.55 2.26 24.21
CA GLY A 185 6.51 3.26 23.96
C GLY A 185 6.89 4.27 22.86
N PRO A 186 5.96 5.14 22.47
CA PRO A 186 6.17 6.14 21.42
C PRO A 186 7.28 7.13 21.79
N ARG A 187 8.31 7.25 20.93
CA ARG A 187 9.37 8.27 21.09
C ARG A 187 8.88 9.67 20.72
N ASP A 188 8.08 9.75 19.66
CA ASP A 188 7.42 10.96 19.18
C ASP A 188 5.91 10.68 19.03
N PRO A 189 5.13 10.83 20.11
CA PRO A 189 3.71 10.44 20.12
C PRO A 189 2.88 11.22 19.11
N HIS A 190 3.21 12.48 18.83
CA HIS A 190 2.40 13.36 17.97
C HIS A 190 2.89 13.42 16.52
N GLY A 191 4.12 13.00 16.23
CA GLY A 191 4.65 12.88 14.87
C GLY A 191 4.53 11.47 14.30
N ALA A 192 5.65 10.74 14.24
CA ALA A 192 5.73 9.44 13.55
C ALA A 192 4.71 8.43 14.07
N TYR A 193 4.59 8.33 15.39
CA TYR A 193 3.67 7.39 16.01
C TYR A 193 2.21 7.65 15.65
N ARG A 194 1.78 8.92 15.66
CA ARG A 194 0.42 9.30 15.27
C ARG A 194 0.13 8.99 13.80
N ARG A 195 1.12 9.13 12.91
CA ARG A 195 0.97 8.77 11.49
C ARG A 195 0.83 7.26 11.33
N THR A 196 1.64 6.47 12.02
CA THR A 196 1.53 5.00 12.03
C THR A 196 0.19 4.55 12.61
N TYR A 197 -0.23 5.11 13.75
CA TYR A 197 -1.54 4.84 14.32
C TYR A 197 -2.65 5.18 13.32
N GLY A 198 -2.61 6.38 12.74
CA GLY A 198 -3.62 6.84 11.79
C GLY A 198 -3.71 5.97 10.53
N PHE A 199 -2.58 5.44 10.06
CA PHE A 199 -2.56 4.45 8.98
C PHE A 199 -3.40 3.23 9.33
N PHE A 200 -3.13 2.57 10.46
CA PHE A 200 -3.88 1.38 10.89
C PHE A 200 -5.35 1.69 11.21
N ASP A 201 -5.63 2.85 11.79
CA ASP A 201 -6.98 3.34 12.08
C ASP A 201 -7.80 3.54 10.81
N THR A 202 -7.21 4.18 9.80
CA THR A 202 -7.85 4.40 8.49
C THR A 202 -7.95 3.10 7.70
N ALA A 203 -6.95 2.23 7.78
CA ALA A 203 -6.94 0.93 7.11
C ALA A 203 -8.02 -0.01 7.64
N GLU A 204 -8.22 -0.08 8.96
CA GLU A 204 -9.33 -0.82 9.56
C GLU A 204 -10.66 -0.32 8.99
N ARG A 205 -10.87 1.00 8.97
CA ARG A 205 -12.11 1.60 8.47
C ARG A 205 -12.35 1.26 7.00
N LEU A 206 -11.35 1.45 6.12
CA LEU A 206 -11.49 1.13 4.69
C LEU A 206 -11.83 -0.34 4.46
N ALA A 207 -11.25 -1.22 5.28
CA ALA A 207 -11.50 -2.65 5.21
C ALA A 207 -12.84 -3.09 5.84
N VAL A 208 -13.57 -2.20 6.53
CA VAL A 208 -14.90 -2.45 7.13
C VAL A 208 -16.03 -1.78 6.36
N GLU A 209 -15.84 -0.52 6.00
CA GLU A 209 -16.88 0.29 5.37
C GLU A 209 -16.79 0.26 3.83
N GLY A 210 -15.68 -0.25 3.28
CA GLY A 210 -15.34 -0.11 1.87
C GLY A 210 -15.06 1.35 1.47
N LEU A 211 -14.92 1.60 0.17
CA LEU A 211 -14.84 2.95 -0.40
C LEU A 211 -16.25 3.59 -0.43
N ARG A 212 -16.86 3.81 0.74
CA ARG A 212 -18.08 4.64 0.79
C ARG A 212 -17.65 6.11 0.77
N PRO A 213 -17.89 6.85 -0.33
CA PRO A 213 -17.72 8.29 -0.29
C PRO A 213 -18.68 8.82 0.76
N THR A 214 -18.14 9.43 1.82
CA THR A 214 -18.94 10.24 2.73
C THR A 214 -19.37 11.47 1.95
N GLY A 215 -20.58 11.41 1.40
CA GLY A 215 -21.35 12.50 0.81
C GLY A 215 -22.72 12.53 1.45
#